data_AF-A0A2N7XT85-F1
#
_entry.id   AF-A0A2N7XT85-F1
#
_cell.length_a   1.000
_cell.length_b   1.000
_cell.length_c   1.000
_cell.angle_alpha   90.00
_cell.angle_beta   90.00
_cell.angle_gamma   90.00
#
_symmetry.space_group_name_H-M   'P 1'
#
loop_
_entity.id
_entity.type
_entity.pdbx_description
1 polymer ?
#
loop_
_entity_poly.entity_id
_entity_poly.type
_entity_poly.pdbx_seq_one_letter_code
_entity_poly.pdbx_strand_id
1 'polypeptide(L)'
;YGVKDSGFATFLLLFYNQVIGLPAGLVGVAIMAALVVEAFVDPLVGYLSDHTRGRWGRRHPWMYASALPVAIGWLLLWNPPHWSHA
;
A
#
# COMPACT_ATOMS: atom_id res chain seq x y z
N TYR A 1 -7.62 14.47 2.98
CA TYR A 1 -7.59 15.31 1.77
C TYR A 1 -6.15 15.70 1.43
N GLY A 2 -5.27 14.71 1.31
CA GLY A 2 -3.83 14.92 1.36
C GLY A 2 -3.11 14.16 0.26
N VAL A 3 -1.90 14.62 -0.04
CA VAL A 3 -0.90 14.16 -1.03
C VAL A 3 -0.90 12.65 -1.33
N LYS A 4 -1.33 11.78 -0.40
CA LYS A 4 -1.56 10.35 -0.63
C LYS A 4 -2.60 10.05 -1.75
N ASP A 5 -3.76 10.71 -1.73
CA ASP A 5 -4.81 10.49 -2.75
C ASP A 5 -4.33 10.94 -4.14
N SER A 6 -3.71 12.11 -4.20
CA SER A 6 -3.22 12.69 -5.47
C SER A 6 -1.99 11.95 -6.02
N GLY A 7 -1.13 11.40 -5.16
CA GLY A 7 0.03 10.62 -5.57
C GLY A 7 -0.32 9.21 -6.03
N PHE A 8 -1.11 8.46 -5.25
CA PHE A 8 -1.44 7.07 -5.57
C PHE A 8 -2.52 6.94 -6.65
N ALA A 9 -3.55 7.77 -6.66
CA ALA A 9 -4.61 7.64 -7.67
C ALA A 9 -4.16 8.24 -9.02
N THR A 10 -3.64 9.47 -9.02
CA THR A 10 -3.37 10.18 -10.28
C THR A 10 -2.02 9.81 -10.91
N PHE A 11 -0.96 9.71 -10.12
CA PHE A 11 0.40 9.50 -10.65
C PHE A 11 0.65 8.04 -11.06
N LEU A 12 0.08 7.09 -10.31
CA LEU A 12 0.23 5.65 -10.55
C LEU A 12 -0.57 5.20 -11.79
N LEU A 13 -1.77 5.77 -12.00
CA LEU A 13 -2.54 5.59 -13.24
C LEU A 13 -1.77 6.11 -14.46
N LEU A 14 -1.21 7.32 -14.39
CA LEU A 14 -0.44 7.89 -15.48
C LEU A 14 0.83 7.06 -15.79
N PHE A 15 1.58 6.64 -14.77
CA PHE A 15 2.80 5.85 -14.97
C PHE A 15 2.52 4.47 -15.59
N TYR A 16 1.54 3.72 -15.07
CA TYR A 16 1.23 2.41 -15.61
C TYR A 16 0.59 2.45 -17.00
N ASN A 17 -0.20 3.50 -17.29
CA ASN A 17 -0.82 3.67 -18.60
C ASN A 17 0.17 4.18 -19.65
N GLN A 18 0.96 5.21 -19.32
CA GLN A 18 1.81 5.93 -20.28
C GLN A 18 3.23 5.36 -20.39
N VAL A 19 3.79 4.78 -19.32
CA VAL A 19 5.18 4.29 -19.29
C VAL A 19 5.25 2.79 -19.50
N ILE A 20 4.31 2.02 -18.92
CA ILE A 20 4.28 0.55 -19.06
C ILE A 20 3.36 0.08 -20.20
N GLY A 21 2.44 0.94 -20.67
CA GLY A 21 1.52 0.62 -21.77
C GLY A 21 0.37 -0.32 -21.38
N LEU A 22 0.09 -0.46 -20.08
CA LEU A 22 -1.01 -1.30 -19.60
C LEU A 22 -2.37 -0.62 -19.82
N PRO A 23 -3.42 -1.37 -20.22
CA PRO A 23 -4.78 -0.84 -20.36
C PRO A 23 -5.24 -0.21 -19.04
N ALA A 24 -5.79 1.01 -19.11
CA ALA A 24 -6.29 1.75 -17.94
C ALA A 24 -7.26 0.92 -17.06
N GLY A 25 -8.03 0.02 -17.68
CA GLY A 25 -8.95 -0.88 -16.96
C GLY A 25 -8.24 -1.82 -15.98
N LEU A 26 -7.09 -2.39 -16.35
CA LEU A 26 -6.34 -3.29 -15.46
C LEU A 26 -5.73 -2.53 -14.27
N VAL A 27 -5.23 -1.33 -14.52
CA VAL A 27 -4.68 -0.45 -13.48
C VAL A 27 -5.79 -0.01 -12.51
N GLY A 28 -6.96 0.35 -13.04
CA GLY A 28 -8.13 0.69 -12.23
C GLY A 28 -8.58 -0.47 -11.34
N VAL A 29 -8.61 -1.71 -11.86
CA VAL A 29 -8.94 -2.91 -11.06
C VAL A 29 -7.88 -3.16 -9.99
N ALA A 30 -6.59 -2.98 -10.29
CA ALA A 30 -5.52 -3.14 -9.30
C ALA A 30 -5.63 -2.11 -8.16
N ILE A 31 -5.90 -0.84 -8.47
CA ILE A 31 -6.12 0.21 -7.47
C ILE A 31 -7.38 -0.10 -6.66
N MET A 32 -8.48 -0.49 -7.30
CA MET A 32 -9.71 -0.86 -6.61
C MET A 32 -9.47 -2.02 -5.64
N ALA A 33 -8.73 -3.06 -6.05
CA ALA A 33 -8.38 -4.17 -5.19
C ALA A 33 -7.53 -3.70 -3.99
N ALA A 34 -6.55 -2.80 -4.21
CA ALA A 34 -5.75 -2.23 -3.14
C ALA A 34 -6.62 -1.44 -2.14
N LEU A 35 -7.56 -0.62 -2.61
CA LEU A 35 -8.48 0.14 -1.77
C LEU A 35 -9.41 -0.76 -0.95
N VAL A 36 -9.91 -1.84 -1.54
CA VAL A 36 -10.73 -2.83 -0.82
C VAL A 36 -9.91 -3.46 0.31
N VAL A 37 -8.66 -3.81 0.04
CA VAL A 37 -7.76 -4.36 1.07
C VAL A 37 -7.50 -3.34 2.18
N GLU A 38 -7.18 -2.08 1.85
CA GLU A 38 -6.99 -1.01 2.84
C GLU A 38 -8.24 -0.82 3.72
N ALA A 39 -9.43 -0.86 3.14
CA ALA A 39 -10.69 -0.71 3.87
C ALA A 39 -10.91 -1.78 4.97
N PHE A 40 -10.33 -2.98 4.81
CA PHE A 40 -10.35 -4.02 5.84
C PHE A 40 -9.15 -3.95 6.79
N VAL A 41 -7.97 -3.64 6.26
CA VAL A 41 -6.73 -3.61 7.05
C VAL A 41 -6.75 -2.45 8.05
N ASP A 42 -7.26 -1.28 7.68
CA ASP A 42 -7.32 -0.10 8.55
C ASP A 42 -8.09 -0.35 9.86
N PRO A 43 -9.34 -0.84 9.86
CA PRO A 43 -10.06 -1.13 11.10
C PRO A 43 -9.47 -2.31 11.87
N LEU A 44 -8.91 -3.32 11.19
CA LEU A 44 -8.24 -4.45 11.83
C LEU A 44 -7.02 -3.98 12.62
N VAL A 45 -6.14 -3.20 11.99
CA VAL A 45 -4.94 -2.61 12.61
C VAL A 45 -5.34 -1.64 13.72
N GLY A 46 -6.41 -0.86 13.54
CA GLY A 46 -6.97 0.01 14.58
C GLY A 46 -7.38 -0.77 15.83
N TYR A 47 -8.15 -1.86 15.65
CA TYR A 47 -8.62 -2.71 16.75
C TYR A 47 -7.46 -3.40 17.49
N LEU A 48 -6.53 -3.98 16.72
CA LEU A 48 -5.36 -4.65 17.28
C LEU A 48 -4.44 -3.66 18.01
N SER A 49 -4.24 -2.45 17.45
CA SER A 49 -3.45 -1.37 18.07
C SER A 49 -4.04 -0.91 19.41
N ASP A 50 -5.36 -0.79 19.50
CA ASP A 50 -6.02 -0.39 20.74
C ASP A 50 -6.01 -1.48 21.83
N HIS A 51 -5.95 -2.77 21.46
CA HIS A 51 -5.84 -3.88 22.41
C HIS A 51 -4.41 -4.19 22.88
N THR A 52 -3.38 -3.64 22.23
CA THR A 52 -1.98 -3.87 22.62
C THR A 52 -1.59 -3.16 23.92
N ARG A 53 -1.60 -3.88 25.04
CA ARG A 53 -1.04 -3.40 26.32
C ARG A 53 0.42 -3.86 26.46
N GLY A 54 1.36 -3.04 25.98
CA GLY A 54 2.80 -3.32 26.04
C GLY A 54 3.58 -2.32 26.92
N ARG A 55 4.76 -2.73 27.39
CA ARG A 55 5.66 -1.94 28.26
C ARG A 55 6.16 -0.63 27.63
N TRP A 56 6.05 -0.48 26.31
CA TRP A 56 6.49 0.69 25.54
C TRP A 56 5.35 1.63 25.09
N GLY A 57 4.13 1.42 25.59
CA GLY A 57 2.95 2.19 25.25
C GLY A 57 2.11 1.58 24.11
N ARG A 58 0.85 2.02 24.00
CA ARG A 58 -0.18 1.40 23.15
C ARG A 58 0.09 1.51 21.64
N ARG A 59 0.76 2.58 21.20
CA ARG A 59 0.92 2.94 19.76
C ARG A 59 2.33 2.77 19.18
N HIS A 60 3.37 2.77 20.01
CA HIS A 60 4.76 2.68 19.54
C HIS A 60 5.12 1.35 18.86
N PRO A 61 4.70 0.17 19.35
CA PRO A 61 5.03 -1.10 18.69
C PRO A 61 4.48 -1.16 17.26
N TRP A 62 3.27 -0.64 17.05
CA TRP A 62 2.62 -0.60 15.73
C TRP A 62 3.28 0.37 14.76
N MET A 63 3.76 1.53 15.24
CA MET A 63 4.52 2.46 14.40
C MET A 63 5.82 1.85 13.89
N TYR A 64 6.61 1.20 14.76
CA TYR A 64 7.86 0.56 14.32
C TYR A 64 7.59 -0.68 13.47
N ALA A 65 6.57 -1.47 13.81
CA ALA A 65 6.15 -2.61 13.01
C ALA A 65 5.69 -2.20 11.60
N SER A 66 5.09 -1.01 11.44
CA SER A 66 4.64 -0.50 10.13
C SER A 66 5.79 -0.08 9.20
N ALA A 67 6.97 0.25 9.75
CA ALA A 67 8.12 0.63 8.94
C ALA A 67 8.64 -0.54 8.09
N LEU A 68 8.56 -1.77 8.60
CA LEU A 68 8.97 -2.99 7.92
C LEU A 68 8.17 -3.29 6.64
N PRO A 69 6.83 -3.45 6.68
CA PRO A 69 6.03 -3.72 5.50
C PRO A 69 6.04 -2.54 4.51
N VAL A 70 6.16 -1.30 4.98
CA VAL A 70 6.32 -0.14 4.08
C VAL A 70 7.65 -0.19 3.34
N ALA A 71 8.76 -0.50 4.02
CA ALA A 71 10.07 -0.64 3.38
C ALA A 71 10.08 -1.79 2.36
N ILE A 72 9.47 -2.93 2.70
CA ILE A 72 9.35 -4.08 1.80
C ILE A 72 8.47 -3.74 0.59
N GLY A 73 7.32 -3.11 0.79
CA GLY A 73 6.42 -2.69 -0.28
C GLY A 73 7.07 -1.67 -1.22
N TRP A 74 7.84 -0.73 -0.68
CA TRP A 74 8.61 0.21 -1.48
C TRP A 74 9.67 -0.49 -2.34
N LEU A 75 10.42 -1.43 -1.76
CA LEU A 75 11.40 -2.21 -2.51
C LEU A 75 10.73 -3.04 -3.62
N LEU A 76 9.61 -3.70 -3.34
CA LEU A 76 8.89 -4.51 -4.33
C LEU A 76 8.26 -3.67 -5.45
N LEU A 77 7.77 -2.47 -5.12
CA LEU A 77 7.20 -1.55 -6.11
C LEU A 77 8.26 -1.06 -7.10
N TRP A 78 9.47 -0.77 -6.61
CA TRP A 78 10.59 -0.27 -7.41
C TRP A 78 11.51 -1.39 -7.95
N ASN A 79 11.33 -2.62 -7.50
CA ASN A 79 12.03 -3.81 -7.97
C ASN A 79 11.01 -4.90 -8.33
N PRO A 80 10.26 -4.74 -9.44
CA PRO A 80 9.38 -5.79 -9.91
C PRO A 80 10.22 -7.03 -10.20
N PRO A 81 9.93 -8.18 -9.55
CA PRO A 81 10.69 -9.38 -9.81
C PRO A 81 10.38 -9.83 -11.24
N HIS A 82 11.42 -10.20 -11.97
CA HIS A 82 11.52 -10.42 -13.42
C HIS A 82 10.67 -11.59 -13.99
N TRP A 83 9.62 -12.02 -13.28
CA TRP A 83 8.75 -13.15 -13.63
C TRP A 83 7.84 -12.91 -14.84
N SER A 84 7.93 -11.77 -15.53
CA SER A 84 7.14 -11.52 -16.76
C SER A 84 7.89 -11.82 -18.05
N HIS A 85 9.03 -12.51 -17.99
CA HIS A 85 9.70 -13.09 -19.15
C HIS A 85 9.72 -14.62 -19.03
N ALA A 86 8.56 -15.26 -19.18
CA ALA A 86 8.44 -16.67 -19.52
C ALA A 86 7.21 -16.86 -20.42
#